data_AF-A0A2R7QJ89-F1
#
_entry.id   AF-A0A2R7QJ89-F1
#
_cell.length_a   1.000
_cell.length_b   1.000
_cell.length_c   1.000
_cell.angle_alpha   90.00
_cell.angle_beta   90.00
_cell.angle_gamma   90.00
#
_symmetry.space_group_name_H-M   'P 1'
#
loop_
_entity.id
_entity.type
_entity.pdbx_description
1 polymer ?
#
loop_
_entity_poly.entity_id
_entity_poly.type
_entity_poly.pdbx_seq_one_letter_code
_entity_poly.pdbx_strand_id
1 'polypeptide(L)' 'DRNPHPFSTACAFNASSRPPVILVTAERDDALKAQAVENGWGFLSKPVRPPALRALMTQVLVRHRA' A
#
# COMPACT_ATOMS: atom_id res chain seq x y z
N ASP A 1 -1.17 -19.32 4.38
CA ASP A 1 0.09 -18.62 4.63
C ASP A 1 -0.17 -17.44 5.58
N ARG A 2 -0.01 -17.63 6.89
CA ARG A 2 -0.28 -16.61 7.93
C ARG A 2 1.03 -15.90 8.23
N ASN A 3 1.49 -15.03 7.33
CA ASN A 3 2.60 -14.13 7.62
C ASN A 3 2.02 -12.75 7.96
N PRO A 4 1.92 -12.35 9.24
CA PRO A 4 1.45 -11.02 9.61
C PRO A 4 2.45 -9.98 9.07
N HIS A 5 2.08 -9.30 7.98
CA HIS A 5 2.95 -8.32 7.35
C HIS A 5 3.29 -7.22 8.38
N PRO A 6 4.58 -6.91 8.61
CA PRO A 6 5.02 -5.96 9.64
C PRO A 6 4.41 -4.55 9.53
N PHE A 7 3.78 -4.20 8.40
CA PHE A 7 3.04 -2.95 8.24
C PHE A 7 1.79 -2.87 9.12
N SER A 8 1.15 -4.00 9.48
CA SER A 8 -0.03 -4.00 10.33
C SER A 8 0.29 -3.59 11.78
N THR A 9 1.52 -3.86 12.25
CA THR A 9 1.93 -3.64 13.64
C THR A 9 2.37 -2.19 13.90
N ALA A 10 2.76 -1.45 12.86
CA ALA A 10 3.25 -0.07 12.99
C ALA A 10 2.14 0.98 13.20
N CYS A 11 0.86 0.62 13.03
CA CYS A 11 -0.27 1.56 13.19
C CYS A 11 -0.59 1.95 14.64
N ALA A 12 0.15 1.45 15.64
CA ALA A 12 -0.21 1.60 17.05
C ALA A 12 0.22 2.93 17.73
N PHE A 13 0.93 3.84 17.05
CA PHE A 13 1.52 4.99 17.76
C PHE A 13 0.67 6.28 17.76
N ASN A 14 -0.29 6.47 16.84
CA ASN A 14 -1.19 7.62 16.88
C ASN A 14 -2.51 7.35 16.13
N ALA A 15 -3.51 6.80 16.84
CA ALA A 15 -4.70 6.18 16.27
C ALA A 15 -5.91 7.12 16.17
N SER A 16 -5.89 8.06 15.22
CA SER A 16 -7.14 8.67 14.72
C SER A 16 -7.38 8.47 13.23
N SER A 17 -6.40 8.02 12.45
CA SER A 17 -6.64 7.59 11.07
C SER A 17 -5.57 6.60 10.62
N ARG A 18 -5.97 5.45 10.07
CA ARG A 18 -5.05 4.43 9.57
C ARG A 18 -4.24 5.03 8.41
N PRO A 19 -2.91 5.10 8.45
CA PRO A 19 -2.13 5.75 7.41
C PRO A 19 -2.31 5.06 6.05
N PRO A 20 -2.24 5.81 4.94
CA PRO A 20 -2.25 5.23 3.61
C PRO A 20 -1.02 4.33 3.37
N VAL A 21 -1.25 3.12 2.84
CA VAL A 21 -0.20 2.12 2.58
C VAL A 21 -0.05 1.86 1.08
N ILE A 22 1.20 1.77 0.60
CA ILE A 22 1.54 1.37 -0.78
C ILE A 22 2.50 0.18 -0.72
N LEU A 23 2.08 -0.97 -1.27
CA LEU A 23 2.89 -2.17 -1.39
C LEU A 23 3.77 -2.10 -2.65
N VAL A 24 5.08 -2.24 -2.48
CA VAL A 24 6.06 -2.22 -3.58
C VAL A 24 6.78 -3.56 -3.70
N THR A 25 6.30 -4.44 -4.57
CA THR A 25 6.85 -5.80 -4.76
C THR A 25 7.80 -5.87 -5.95
N ALA A 26 8.82 -6.73 -5.87
CA ALA A 26 9.71 -7.03 -7.00
C ALA A 26 9.06 -8.00 -8.02
N GLU A 27 8.06 -8.75 -7.59
CA GLU A 27 7.44 -9.83 -8.33
C GLU A 27 5.97 -9.49 -8.61
N ARG A 28 5.53 -9.67 -9.86
CA ARG A 28 4.11 -9.49 -10.24
C ARG A 28 3.35 -10.73 -9.86
N ASP A 29 3.12 -10.89 -8.57
CA ASP A 29 2.26 -11.93 -8.03
C ASP A 29 0.82 -11.40 -7.94
N ASP A 30 -0.09 -12.04 -8.68
CA ASP A 30 -1.51 -11.71 -8.66
C ASP A 30 -2.14 -11.96 -7.29
N ALA A 31 -1.61 -12.89 -6.49
CA ALA A 31 -2.07 -13.11 -5.12
C ALA A 31 -1.66 -11.96 -4.19
N LEU A 32 -0.48 -11.35 -4.38
CA LEU A 32 -0.08 -10.14 -3.63
C LEU A 32 -0.89 -8.92 -4.06
N LYS A 33 -1.23 -8.82 -5.34
CA LYS A 33 -2.10 -7.76 -5.86
C LYS A 33 -3.52 -7.89 -5.29
N ALA A 34 -4.07 -9.10 -5.24
CA ALA A 34 -5.38 -9.37 -4.66
C ALA A 34 -5.42 -8.97 -3.18
N GLN A 35 -4.40 -9.34 -2.40
CA GLN A 35 -4.27 -8.94 -1.00
C GLN A 35 -4.15 -7.42 -0.82
N ALA A 36 -3.40 -6.73 -1.68
CA ALA A 36 -3.31 -5.27 -1.62
C ALA A 36 -4.66 -4.60 -1.89
N VAL A 37 -5.43 -5.10 -2.86
CA VAL A 37 -6.77 -4.60 -3.16
C VAL A 37 -7.74 -4.86 -1.99
N GLU A 38 -7.71 -6.06 -1.40
CA GLU A 38 -8.55 -6.43 -0.26
C GLU A 38 -8.30 -5.53 0.97
N ASN A 39 -7.04 -5.15 1.20
CA ASN A 39 -6.66 -4.25 2.29
C ASN A 39 -6.78 -2.76 1.92
N GLY A 40 -7.20 -2.43 0.69
CA GLY A 40 -7.33 -1.05 0.20
C GLY A 40 -6.00 -0.32 -0.01
N TRP A 41 -4.91 -1.06 -0.18
CA TRP A 41 -3.56 -0.52 -0.36
C TRP A 41 -3.28 -0.17 -1.82
N GLY A 42 -2.43 0.83 -2.04
CA GLY A 42 -1.82 1.06 -3.35
C GLY A 42 -0.85 -0.09 -3.69
N PHE A 43 -0.74 -0.45 -4.97
CA PHE A 43 0.14 -1.54 -5.40
C PHE A 43 1.07 -1.08 -6.53
N LEU A 44 2.36 -1.43 -6.43
CA LEU A 44 3.35 -1.09 -7.44
C LEU A 44 4.38 -2.21 -7.62
N SER A 45 4.63 -2.61 -8.86
CA SER A 45 5.69 -3.57 -9.20
C SER A 45 7.00 -2.86 -9.48
N LYS A 46 8.14 -3.39 -8.99
CA LYS A 46 9.48 -2.92 -9.39
C LYS A 46 9.78 -3.35 -10.84
N PRO A 47 10.60 -2.59 -11.59
CA PRO A 47 11.17 -1.29 -11.24
C PRO A 47 10.09 -0.22 -11.18
N VAL A 48 10.08 0.52 -10.07
CA VAL A 48 9.12 1.59 -9.86
C VAL A 48 9.49 2.78 -10.72
N ARG A 49 8.58 3.20 -11.61
CA ARG A 49 8.76 4.44 -12.37
C ARG A 49 8.42 5.64 -11.46
N PRO A 50 9.30 6.66 -11.34
CA PRO A 50 9.04 7.82 -10.50
C PRO A 50 7.70 8.54 -10.78
N PRO A 51 7.24 8.69 -12.04
CA PRO A 51 5.93 9.27 -12.32
C PRO A 51 4.76 8.42 -11.79
N ALA A 52 4.85 7.09 -11.89
CA ALA A 52 3.80 6.19 -11.44
C ALA A 52 3.67 6.19 -9.91
N LEU A 53 4.81 6.24 -9.20
CA LEU A 53 4.81 6.37 -7.75
C LEU A 53 4.18 7.70 -7.29
N ARG A 54 4.56 8.81 -7.93
CA ARG A 54 4.00 10.13 -7.61
C ARG A 54 2.49 10.17 -7.82
N ALA A 55 2.01 9.68 -8.97
CA ALA A 55 0.58 9.61 -9.26
C ALA A 55 -0.17 8.77 -8.23
N LEU A 56 0.39 7.62 -7.85
CA LEU A 56 -0.21 6.74 -6.84
C LEU A 56 -0.24 7.40 -5.45
N MET A 57 0.85 8.04 -5.03
CA MET A 57 0.91 8.81 -3.78
C MET A 57 -0.15 9.92 -3.74
N THR A 58 -0.29 10.69 -4.82
CA THR A 58 -1.31 11.74 -4.93
C THR A 58 -2.72 11.16 -4.81
N GLN A 59 -3.04 10.09 -5.55
CA GLN A 59 -4.36 9.44 -5.49
C GLN A 59 -4.68 8.93 -4.09
N VAL A 60 -3.70 8.30 -3.43
CA VAL A 60 -3.88 7.73 -2.10
C VAL A 60 -4.06 8.84 -1.05
N LEU A 61 -3.28 9.92 -1.10
CA LEU A 61 -3.41 11.06 -0.18
C LEU A 61 -4.73 11.84 -0.38
N VAL A 62 -5.20 11.97 -1.63
CA VAL A 62 -6.50 12.62 -1.93
C VAL A 62 -7.65 11.78 -1.39
N ARG A 63 -7.61 10.44 -1.58
CA ARG A 63 -8.63 9.52 -1.05
C ARG A 63 -8.66 9.45 0.47
N HIS A 64 -7.53 9.75 1.12
CA HIS A 64 -7.41 9.72 2.59
C HIS A 64 -7.84 11.02 3.26
N ARG A 65 -7.88 12.13 2.50
CA ARG A 65 -8.35 13.45 2.97
C ARG A 65 -9.83 13.70 2.74
N ALA A 66 -10.51 12.87 1.94
CA ALA A 66 -11.95 12.91 1.72
C ALA A 66 -12.68 12.08 2.78
#